data_AF-A0A842MIE6-F1
#
_entry.id   AF-A0A842MIE6-F1
#
_cell.length_a   1.000
_cell.length_b   1.000
_cell.length_c   1.000
_cell.angle_alpha   90.00
_cell.angle_beta   90.00
_cell.angle_gamma   90.00
#
_symmetry.space_group_name_H-M   'P 1'
#
loop_
_entity.id
_entity.type
_entity.pdbx_description
1 polymer ?
#
loop_
_entity_poly.entity_id
_entity_poly.type
_entity_poly.pdbx_seq_one_letter_code
_entity_poly.pdbx_strand_id
1 'polypeptide(L)'
;MVILMEGCKLSGLLIIVLLAIGGVAVFPQASAQPNEAGASLQVVDEGNYKKITTDDLTIVFPRNGTKPFFVWWANSDPSKAYVVHFKGLIEYAEINGSSFSLMNVSEGTLWQRMIQAANAFDLARAGAAAKGLSVAFEAHSRLMLAAGKAMLFRADLGQVKALLQNAGNELSAMGAEVNDSEISQQIDATVDAIDSAISAIDSGANKGTVQNAISAAIRECQRLTQTITERAREMIGDMVEKRQNLISMAESFHPALLAFSGCRWEMGDVRPITASDGTIGIAFNLTLADAPQKFDFAEGNVNLSVRIYNSTVIETVSAAGEDYSYSIAAGEIKIDLVVKDWDWNFDPRTISLLNTTSITITPALALWVDASSFYVNGSVSSLFDDLDDVKAQAASGNIVFSADDANATLNLQRQDQDANGLGLHLKVAQKSIAGRLMKFPAPAKLRLTEEGTLGGFFKFVPTAIVTNETGEESTVNVTAAYLSAGNHVKMYLCYPYFNGTLTHDPSLGVEKAADSAAYVVTLSADSGIVSIQEIPTTPAWGRSNELFLASGLVLVAAIGLILLFRRHPAAV
;
A
#
# COMPACT_ATOMS: atom_id res chain seq x y z
N MET A 1 -40.43 63.29 20.67
CA MET A 1 -39.90 62.64 19.45
C MET A 1 -38.69 63.43 18.94
N VAL A 2 -37.63 63.41 19.74
CA VAL A 2 -36.21 63.75 19.46
C VAL A 2 -35.47 63.03 20.61
N ILE A 3 -34.22 62.62 20.40
CA ILE A 3 -33.34 61.85 21.31
C ILE A 3 -33.50 60.33 21.17
N LEU A 4 -33.16 59.84 19.99
CA LEU A 4 -32.75 58.46 19.72
C LEU A 4 -31.52 58.51 18.81
N MET A 5 -30.44 59.13 19.29
CA MET A 5 -29.11 59.14 18.68
C MET A 5 -28.17 59.77 19.72
N GLU A 6 -27.22 58.98 20.24
CA GLU A 6 -25.90 59.38 20.79
C GLU A 6 -25.30 58.36 21.79
N GLY A 7 -26.02 57.30 22.18
CA GLY A 7 -25.49 56.28 23.11
C GLY A 7 -24.61 55.16 22.50
N CYS A 8 -24.58 54.99 21.18
CA CYS A 8 -23.97 53.80 20.55
C CYS A 8 -22.67 54.03 19.77
N LYS A 9 -22.09 55.24 19.78
CA LYS A 9 -20.85 55.53 19.01
C LYS A 9 -19.57 55.61 19.84
N LEU A 10 -19.62 55.59 21.17
CA LEU A 10 -18.41 55.60 22.01
C LEU A 10 -17.83 54.21 22.31
N SER A 11 -18.62 53.14 22.27
CA SER A 11 -18.13 51.78 22.55
C SER A 11 -17.44 51.10 21.37
N GLY A 12 -17.66 51.58 20.14
CA GLY A 12 -17.05 51.03 18.92
C GLY A 12 -15.65 51.56 18.61
N LEU A 13 -15.26 52.71 19.16
CA LEU A 13 -13.98 53.35 18.84
C LEU A 13 -12.82 52.90 19.76
N LEU A 14 -13.12 52.34 20.94
CA LEU A 14 -12.10 51.91 21.92
C LEU A 14 -11.43 50.58 21.53
N ILE A 15 -12.10 49.73 20.73
CA ILE A 15 -11.58 48.40 20.34
C ILE A 15 -10.64 48.51 19.13
N ILE A 16 -10.78 49.53 18.29
CA ILE A 16 -9.97 49.68 17.06
C ILE A 16 -8.61 50.36 17.34
N VAL A 17 -8.46 51.12 18.43
CA VAL A 17 -7.17 51.71 18.83
C VAL A 17 -6.26 50.70 19.55
N LEU A 18 -6.80 49.61 20.08
CA LEU A 18 -6.01 48.52 20.70
C LEU A 18 -5.33 47.59 19.67
N LEU A 19 -5.69 47.67 18.39
CA LEU A 19 -5.09 46.87 17.30
C LEU A 19 -4.02 47.62 16.49
N ALA A 20 -3.73 48.89 16.79
CA ALA A 20 -2.86 49.75 15.97
C ALA A 20 -1.58 50.25 16.65
N ILE A 21 -1.22 49.76 17.84
CA ILE A 21 0.09 50.05 18.50
C ILE A 21 0.85 48.74 18.71
N GLY A 22 1.11 48.01 17.63
CA GLY A 22 2.16 47.00 17.54
C GLY A 22 3.49 47.66 17.15
N GLY A 23 3.85 48.74 17.84
CA GLY A 23 5.04 49.54 17.56
C GLY A 23 6.09 49.35 18.64
N VAL A 24 7.12 48.57 18.31
CA VAL A 24 8.50 48.68 18.80
C VAL A 24 8.63 48.90 20.32
N ALA A 25 8.55 47.82 21.10
CA ALA A 25 9.13 47.80 22.43
C ALA A 25 10.53 47.18 22.34
N VAL A 26 11.54 48.04 22.51
CA VAL A 26 12.93 47.64 22.73
C VAL A 26 12.99 46.69 23.93
N PHE A 27 13.38 45.45 23.67
CA PHE A 27 13.55 44.43 24.71
C PHE A 27 14.76 44.79 25.59
N PRO A 28 14.61 44.86 26.93
CA PRO A 28 15.78 44.73 27.78
C PRO A 28 16.31 43.30 27.63
N GLN A 29 17.54 43.16 27.13
CA GLN A 29 18.30 41.91 27.21
C GLN A 29 18.46 41.55 28.69
N ALA A 30 17.55 40.74 29.22
CA ALA A 30 17.88 39.88 30.35
C ALA A 30 18.75 38.77 29.76
N SER A 31 20.07 38.89 29.96
CA SER A 31 21.00 37.80 29.72
C SER A 31 20.70 36.69 30.73
N ALA A 32 19.74 35.84 30.41
CA ALA A 32 19.84 34.46 30.84
C ALA A 32 21.07 33.92 30.11
N GLN A 33 22.14 33.64 30.84
CA GLN A 33 23.24 32.86 30.30
C GLN A 33 22.62 31.62 29.66
N PRO A 34 22.87 31.35 28.37
CA PRO A 34 22.56 30.04 27.84
C PRO A 34 23.38 29.07 28.68
N ASN A 35 22.72 28.11 29.32
CA ASN A 35 23.44 26.91 29.70
C ASN A 35 23.95 26.34 28.38
N GLU A 36 25.25 26.50 28.13
CA GLU A 36 26.00 25.71 27.15
C GLU A 36 25.93 24.25 27.60
N ALA A 37 24.80 23.60 27.35
CA ALA A 37 24.69 22.17 27.18
C ALA A 37 24.23 21.97 25.74
N GLY A 38 25.07 22.40 24.78
CA GLY A 38 24.90 21.97 23.41
C GLY A 38 25.05 20.46 23.39
N ALA A 39 23.96 19.74 23.14
CA ALA A 39 23.94 18.30 22.94
C ALA A 39 25.09 17.91 22.00
N SER A 40 25.85 16.88 22.37
CA SER A 40 27.11 16.55 21.70
C SER A 40 26.87 15.75 20.43
N LEU A 41 26.20 16.35 19.44
CA LEU A 41 26.04 15.72 18.13
C LEU A 41 27.39 15.71 17.41
N GLN A 42 28.02 14.54 17.36
CA GLN A 42 29.31 14.34 16.69
C GLN A 42 29.10 13.53 15.42
N VAL A 43 29.51 14.08 14.29
CA VAL A 43 29.56 13.39 13.00
C VAL A 43 31.02 13.14 12.65
N VAL A 44 31.41 11.87 12.63
CA VAL A 44 32.79 11.44 12.40
C VAL A 44 32.84 10.49 11.22
N ASP A 45 33.83 10.70 10.37
CA ASP A 45 34.18 9.78 9.30
C ASP A 45 35.26 8.82 9.81
N GLU A 46 34.92 7.53 9.93
CA GLU A 46 35.84 6.48 10.41
C GLU A 46 36.03 5.45 9.29
N GLY A 47 37.11 5.60 8.50
CA GLY A 47 37.40 4.71 7.36
C GLY A 47 36.28 4.74 6.31
N ASN A 48 35.68 3.59 6.03
CA ASN A 48 34.57 3.44 5.07
C ASN A 48 33.18 3.68 5.68
N TYR A 49 33.11 4.21 6.90
CA TYR A 49 31.86 4.37 7.65
C TYR A 49 31.64 5.81 8.09
N LYS A 50 30.37 6.16 8.27
CA LYS A 50 29.96 7.39 8.93
C LYS A 50 29.38 7.03 10.28
N LYS A 51 29.85 7.71 11.31
CA LYS A 51 29.40 7.56 12.68
C LYS A 51 28.76 8.86 13.13
N ILE A 52 27.58 8.72 13.71
CA ILE A 52 26.84 9.82 14.31
C ILE A 52 26.58 9.43 15.75
N THR A 53 27.09 10.23 16.68
CA THR A 53 26.87 10.05 18.12
C THR A 53 26.00 11.19 18.62
N THR A 54 24.87 10.85 19.23
CA THR A 54 24.04 11.76 20.04
C THR A 54 24.33 11.49 21.52
N ASP A 55 23.64 12.16 22.44
CA ASP A 55 23.79 11.86 23.87
C ASP A 55 23.20 10.48 24.23
N ASP A 56 22.12 10.07 23.55
CA ASP A 56 21.39 8.83 23.86
C ASP A 56 21.91 7.58 23.11
N LEU A 57 22.31 7.74 21.85
CA LEU A 57 22.73 6.62 20.99
C LEU A 57 23.89 6.97 20.08
N THR A 58 24.50 5.93 19.52
CA THR A 58 25.39 6.06 18.37
C THR A 58 24.86 5.20 17.23
N ILE A 59 24.87 5.76 16.02
CA ILE A 59 24.53 5.07 14.78
C ILE A 59 25.74 5.08 13.84
N VAL A 60 25.95 3.97 13.14
CA VAL A 60 26.96 3.82 12.12
C VAL A 60 26.37 3.19 10.86
N PHE A 61 26.81 3.68 9.72
CA PHE A 61 26.41 3.17 8.41
C PHE A 61 27.54 3.30 7.39
N PRO A 62 27.57 2.44 6.35
CA PRO A 62 28.63 2.43 5.37
C PRO A 62 28.55 3.66 4.45
N ARG A 63 29.72 4.16 4.04
CA ARG A 63 29.89 5.27 3.08
C ARG A 63 30.39 4.82 1.71
N ASN A 64 30.73 3.55 1.56
CA ASN A 64 31.25 2.98 0.32
C ASN A 64 30.19 2.85 -0.80
N GLY A 65 28.98 3.36 -0.57
CA GLY A 65 27.90 3.40 -1.56
C GLY A 65 27.32 2.05 -1.93
N THR A 66 27.43 1.06 -1.06
CA THR A 66 27.07 -0.33 -1.39
C THR A 66 25.67 -0.75 -0.96
N LYS A 67 25.18 -0.31 0.21
CA LYS A 67 23.90 -0.76 0.75
C LYS A 67 23.36 0.13 1.89
N PRO A 68 22.04 0.37 1.96
CA PRO A 68 21.37 1.01 3.09
C PRO A 68 21.34 0.05 4.30
N PHE A 69 22.30 0.25 5.20
CA PHE A 69 22.58 -0.62 6.33
C PHE A 69 22.90 0.23 7.57
N PHE A 70 22.23 -0.04 8.68
CA PHE A 70 22.37 0.74 9.90
C PHE A 70 22.69 -0.15 11.09
N VAL A 71 23.75 0.21 11.82
CA VAL A 71 24.09 -0.35 13.12
C VAL A 71 23.88 0.73 14.16
N TRP A 72 23.22 0.43 15.27
CA TRP A 72 23.11 1.39 16.38
C TRP A 72 23.15 0.70 17.73
N TRP A 73 23.47 1.45 18.77
CA TRP A 73 23.46 1.00 20.16
C TRP A 73 23.16 2.16 21.10
N ALA A 74 22.71 1.84 22.31
CA ALA A 74 22.56 2.83 23.37
C ALA A 74 23.94 3.20 23.92
N ASN A 75 24.24 4.49 24.10
CA ASN A 75 25.54 4.90 24.64
C ASN A 75 25.74 4.43 26.10
N SER A 76 24.65 4.20 26.82
CA SER A 76 24.63 3.64 28.17
C SER A 76 24.96 2.13 28.24
N ASP A 77 24.78 1.40 27.13
CA ASP A 77 25.10 -0.02 27.02
C ASP A 77 25.69 -0.35 25.63
N PRO A 78 26.98 -0.08 25.39
CA PRO A 78 27.63 -0.37 24.12
C PRO A 78 27.93 -1.87 23.92
N SER A 79 27.60 -2.74 24.89
CA SER A 79 27.85 -4.18 24.80
C SER A 79 26.87 -4.89 23.84
N LYS A 80 25.78 -4.21 23.47
CA LYS A 80 24.73 -4.72 22.61
C LYS A 80 24.48 -3.77 21.45
N ALA A 81 24.59 -4.30 20.24
CA ALA A 81 24.32 -3.55 19.02
C ALA A 81 23.11 -4.14 18.29
N TYR A 82 22.44 -3.26 17.55
CA TYR A 82 21.24 -3.53 16.79
C TYR A 82 21.53 -3.24 15.32
N VAL A 83 20.94 -4.05 14.44
CA VAL A 83 21.13 -3.92 13.01
C VAL A 83 19.80 -3.95 12.30
N VAL A 84 19.70 -3.07 11.30
CA VAL A 84 18.66 -3.05 10.28
C VAL A 84 19.35 -2.97 8.93
N HIS A 85 19.02 -3.92 8.06
CA HIS A 85 19.51 -3.98 6.69
C HIS A 85 18.31 -3.92 5.75
N PHE A 86 18.21 -2.83 4.97
CA PHE A 86 17.23 -2.75 3.90
C PHE A 86 17.77 -3.55 2.70
N LYS A 87 17.12 -4.66 2.38
CA LYS A 87 17.60 -5.65 1.41
C LYS A 87 17.17 -5.35 -0.01
N GLY A 88 16.00 -4.72 -0.18
CA GLY A 88 15.45 -4.44 -1.49
C GLY A 88 13.96 -4.19 -1.51
N LEU A 89 13.46 -3.92 -2.71
CA LEU A 89 12.04 -3.84 -3.03
C LEU A 89 11.63 -5.09 -3.83
N ILE A 90 10.52 -5.70 -3.45
CA ILE A 90 9.97 -6.90 -4.08
C ILE A 90 8.59 -6.57 -4.62
N GLU A 91 8.42 -6.60 -5.94
CA GLU A 91 7.10 -6.54 -6.55
C GLU A 91 6.44 -7.92 -6.51
N TYR A 92 5.18 -7.97 -6.11
CA TYR A 92 4.41 -9.20 -5.97
C TYR A 92 2.93 -8.97 -6.30
N ALA A 93 2.17 -10.05 -6.42
CA ALA A 93 0.73 -10.00 -6.64
C ALA A 93 -0.05 -10.60 -5.47
N GLU A 94 -1.06 -9.89 -4.99
CA GLU A 94 -2.08 -10.46 -4.13
C GLU A 94 -3.13 -11.14 -4.99
N ILE A 95 -3.30 -12.45 -4.79
CA ILE A 95 -4.25 -13.27 -5.53
C ILE A 95 -5.44 -13.56 -4.62
N ASN A 96 -6.63 -13.10 -5.02
CA ASN A 96 -7.87 -13.24 -4.27
C ASN A 96 -7.78 -12.71 -2.83
N GLY A 97 -7.05 -11.61 -2.64
CA GLY A 97 -6.84 -10.99 -1.32
C GLY A 97 -5.88 -11.76 -0.41
N SER A 98 -5.01 -12.61 -0.98
CA SER A 98 -3.91 -13.22 -0.24
C SER A 98 -2.97 -12.16 0.32
N SER A 99 -2.33 -12.42 1.46
CA SER A 99 -1.20 -11.62 1.94
C SER A 99 0.07 -11.86 1.12
N PHE A 100 1.12 -11.08 1.40
CA PHE A 100 2.46 -11.32 0.86
C PHE A 100 2.90 -12.78 1.01
N SER A 101 3.45 -13.32 -0.07
CA SER A 101 4.04 -14.65 -0.13
C SER A 101 5.17 -14.64 -1.14
N LEU A 102 6.28 -15.32 -0.83
CA LEU A 102 7.38 -15.53 -1.77
C LEU A 102 6.93 -16.33 -3.00
N MET A 103 5.84 -17.08 -2.92
CA MET A 103 5.25 -17.80 -4.06
C MET A 103 4.50 -16.88 -5.03
N ASN A 104 4.27 -15.63 -4.65
CA ASN A 104 3.50 -14.65 -5.41
C ASN A 104 4.36 -13.45 -5.86
N VAL A 105 5.69 -13.57 -5.82
CA VAL A 105 6.58 -12.57 -6.41
C VAL A 105 6.37 -12.46 -7.91
N SER A 106 6.53 -11.26 -8.46
CA SER A 106 6.29 -10.91 -9.87
C SER A 106 7.36 -11.45 -10.83
N GLU A 107 7.58 -12.76 -10.79
CA GLU A 107 8.49 -13.44 -11.69
C GLU A 107 7.75 -14.12 -12.84
N GLY A 108 8.49 -14.44 -13.91
CA GLY A 108 7.94 -15.13 -15.09
C GLY A 108 7.23 -16.45 -14.74
N THR A 109 7.66 -17.14 -13.67
CA THR A 109 7.01 -18.38 -13.19
C THR A 109 5.61 -18.12 -12.62
N LEU A 110 5.41 -17.02 -11.89
CA LEU A 110 4.09 -16.62 -11.41
C LEU A 110 3.19 -16.26 -12.59
N TRP A 111 3.70 -15.47 -13.54
CA TRP A 111 2.94 -15.13 -14.74
C TRP A 111 2.52 -16.37 -15.54
N GLN A 112 3.43 -17.34 -15.71
CA GLN A 112 3.11 -18.62 -16.33
C GLN A 112 2.05 -19.39 -15.54
N ARG A 113 2.08 -19.40 -14.20
CA ARG A 113 1.04 -20.01 -13.37
C ARG A 113 -0.32 -19.30 -13.56
N MET A 114 -0.32 -17.97 -13.64
CA MET A 114 -1.54 -17.19 -13.90
C MET A 114 -2.09 -17.47 -15.30
N ILE A 115 -1.24 -17.54 -16.33
CA ILE A 115 -1.62 -17.98 -17.67
C ILE A 115 -2.17 -19.40 -17.64
N GLN A 116 -1.53 -20.34 -16.94
CA GLN A 116 -2.03 -21.73 -16.84
C GLN A 116 -3.40 -21.80 -16.15
N ALA A 117 -3.62 -21.01 -15.10
CA ALA A 117 -4.92 -20.91 -14.45
C ALA A 117 -5.97 -20.37 -15.43
N ALA A 118 -5.68 -19.28 -16.14
CA ALA A 118 -6.54 -18.75 -17.20
C ALA A 118 -6.81 -19.80 -18.30
N ASN A 119 -5.78 -20.57 -18.69
CA ASN A 119 -5.89 -21.63 -19.69
C ASN A 119 -6.85 -22.74 -19.29
N ALA A 120 -6.93 -23.11 -18.01
CA ALA A 120 -7.86 -24.13 -17.55
C ALA A 120 -9.32 -23.69 -17.77
N PHE A 121 -9.62 -22.41 -17.56
CA PHE A 121 -10.94 -21.83 -17.83
C PHE A 121 -11.24 -21.76 -19.33
N ASP A 122 -10.27 -21.29 -20.10
CA ASP A 122 -10.30 -21.30 -21.57
C ASP A 122 -10.58 -22.70 -22.14
N LEU A 123 -9.90 -23.73 -21.62
CA LEU A 123 -10.13 -25.12 -22.04
C LEU A 123 -11.53 -25.60 -21.68
N ALA A 124 -12.06 -25.21 -20.53
CA ALA A 124 -13.45 -25.53 -20.16
C ALA A 124 -14.44 -24.90 -21.15
N ARG A 125 -14.20 -23.65 -21.55
CA ARG A 125 -15.01 -22.96 -22.58
C ARG A 125 -14.89 -23.62 -23.95
N ALA A 126 -13.68 -23.99 -24.36
CA ALA A 126 -13.45 -24.74 -25.60
C ALA A 126 -14.12 -26.13 -25.58
N GLY A 127 -14.11 -26.82 -24.43
CA GLY A 127 -14.82 -28.07 -24.22
C GLY A 127 -16.33 -27.93 -24.34
N ALA A 128 -16.90 -26.85 -23.79
CA ALA A 128 -18.32 -26.53 -23.95
C ALA A 128 -18.69 -26.27 -25.42
N ALA A 129 -17.86 -25.50 -26.14
CA ALA A 129 -18.05 -25.26 -27.58
C ALA A 129 -17.95 -26.56 -28.40
N ALA A 130 -16.98 -27.43 -28.08
CA ALA A 130 -16.82 -28.73 -28.74
C ALA A 130 -18.02 -29.67 -28.48
N LYS A 131 -18.56 -29.68 -27.25
CA LYS A 131 -19.78 -30.41 -26.90
C LYS A 131 -20.96 -29.90 -27.74
N GLY A 132 -21.18 -28.58 -27.81
CA GLY A 132 -22.25 -27.99 -28.62
C GLY A 132 -22.12 -28.33 -30.10
N LEU A 133 -20.90 -28.27 -30.64
CA LEU A 133 -20.61 -28.66 -32.02
C LEU A 133 -20.89 -30.15 -32.28
N SER A 134 -20.53 -31.03 -31.34
CA SER A 134 -20.84 -32.47 -31.43
C SER A 134 -22.34 -32.73 -31.50
N VAL A 135 -23.12 -32.07 -30.63
CA VAL A 135 -24.59 -32.17 -30.62
C VAL A 135 -25.19 -31.71 -31.95
N ALA A 136 -24.73 -30.57 -32.48
CA ALA A 136 -25.18 -30.06 -33.78
C ALA A 136 -24.88 -31.03 -34.93
N PHE A 137 -23.67 -31.61 -34.98
CA PHE A 137 -23.30 -32.61 -36.00
C PHE A 137 -24.10 -33.92 -35.89
N GLU A 138 -24.35 -34.39 -34.67
CA GLU A 138 -25.17 -35.59 -34.43
C GLU A 138 -26.61 -35.37 -34.87
N ALA A 139 -27.20 -34.23 -34.52
CA ALA A 139 -28.54 -33.85 -34.97
C ALA A 139 -28.60 -33.78 -36.50
N HIS A 140 -27.65 -33.10 -37.14
CA HIS A 140 -27.56 -33.01 -38.60
C HIS A 140 -27.47 -34.40 -39.26
N SER A 141 -26.63 -35.29 -38.72
CA SER A 141 -26.46 -36.66 -39.21
C SER A 141 -27.75 -37.47 -39.12
N ARG A 142 -28.53 -37.30 -38.04
CA ARG A 142 -29.83 -37.96 -37.87
C ARG A 142 -30.88 -37.43 -38.83
N LEU A 143 -30.88 -36.13 -39.10
CA LEU A 143 -31.77 -35.54 -40.11
C LEU A 143 -31.45 -36.08 -41.53
N MET A 144 -30.17 -36.21 -41.87
CA MET A 144 -29.74 -36.81 -43.14
C MET A 144 -30.17 -38.28 -43.25
N LEU A 145 -30.03 -39.06 -42.17
CA LEU A 145 -30.50 -40.45 -42.12
C LEU A 145 -32.03 -40.55 -42.24
N ALA A 146 -32.76 -39.65 -41.57
CA ALA A 146 -34.21 -39.57 -41.64
C ALA A 146 -34.67 -39.27 -43.08
N ALA A 147 -34.01 -38.33 -43.77
CA ALA A 147 -34.27 -38.04 -45.18
C ALA A 147 -34.04 -39.27 -46.07
N GLY A 148 -32.90 -39.96 -45.90
CA GLY A 148 -32.60 -41.17 -46.66
C GLY A 148 -33.63 -42.29 -46.45
N LYS A 149 -34.07 -42.51 -45.20
CA LYS A 149 -35.13 -43.48 -44.88
C LYS A 149 -36.49 -43.09 -45.46
N ALA A 150 -36.83 -41.81 -45.44
CA ALA A 150 -38.07 -41.30 -46.04
C ALA A 150 -38.10 -41.45 -47.57
N MET A 151 -36.95 -41.57 -48.23
CA MET A 151 -36.85 -41.79 -49.67
C MET A 151 -37.12 -43.23 -50.11
N LEU A 152 -37.03 -44.21 -49.20
CA LEU A 152 -37.24 -45.63 -49.52
C LEU A 152 -38.64 -45.91 -50.09
N PHE A 153 -38.75 -46.98 -50.88
CA PHE A 153 -40.02 -47.41 -51.50
C PHE A 153 -41.06 -47.86 -50.45
N ARG A 154 -40.60 -48.46 -49.35
CA ARG A 154 -41.38 -48.75 -48.14
C ARG A 154 -40.72 -48.10 -46.93
N ALA A 155 -40.89 -46.79 -46.79
CA ALA A 155 -40.34 -46.05 -45.68
C ALA A 155 -41.03 -46.45 -44.36
N ASP A 156 -40.23 -46.79 -43.34
CA ASP A 156 -40.71 -46.92 -41.97
C ASP A 156 -40.77 -45.52 -41.34
N LEU A 157 -41.95 -44.89 -41.41
CA LEU A 157 -42.16 -43.55 -40.89
C LEU A 157 -42.06 -43.48 -39.36
N GLY A 158 -42.25 -44.60 -38.65
CA GLY A 158 -42.02 -44.67 -37.21
C GLY A 158 -40.54 -44.49 -36.88
N GLN A 159 -39.65 -45.13 -37.63
CA GLN A 159 -38.20 -44.93 -37.50
C GLN A 159 -37.76 -43.52 -37.89
N VAL A 160 -38.33 -42.95 -38.96
CA VAL A 160 -38.04 -41.57 -39.38
C VAL A 160 -38.43 -40.60 -38.26
N LYS A 161 -39.65 -40.74 -37.72
CA LYS A 161 -40.14 -39.91 -36.61
C LYS A 161 -39.23 -40.01 -35.38
N ALA A 162 -38.81 -41.21 -35.00
CA ALA A 162 -37.92 -41.41 -33.85
C ALA A 162 -36.58 -40.69 -34.03
N LEU A 163 -35.98 -40.72 -35.23
CA LEU A 163 -34.75 -39.99 -35.52
C LEU A 163 -34.93 -38.47 -35.40
N LEU A 164 -36.05 -37.94 -35.92
CA LEU A 164 -36.39 -36.53 -35.82
C LEU A 164 -36.58 -36.09 -34.36
N GLN A 165 -37.36 -36.85 -33.59
CA GLN A 165 -37.59 -36.58 -32.16
C GLN A 165 -36.29 -36.56 -31.36
N ASN A 166 -35.42 -37.53 -31.58
CA ASN A 166 -34.13 -37.58 -30.88
C ASN A 166 -33.24 -36.38 -31.23
N ALA A 167 -33.21 -35.96 -32.50
CA ALA A 167 -32.47 -34.76 -32.91
C ALA A 167 -33.04 -33.47 -32.28
N GLY A 168 -34.37 -33.31 -32.28
CA GLY A 168 -35.04 -32.17 -31.66
C GLY A 168 -34.77 -32.09 -30.16
N ASN A 169 -34.91 -33.21 -29.44
CA ASN A 169 -34.69 -33.27 -28.00
C ASN A 169 -33.26 -32.86 -27.60
N GLU A 170 -32.24 -33.32 -28.35
CA GLU A 170 -30.84 -32.96 -28.07
C GLU A 170 -30.54 -31.49 -28.36
N LEU A 171 -31.08 -30.93 -29.45
CA LEU A 171 -30.93 -29.52 -29.77
C LEU A 171 -31.63 -28.64 -28.73
N SER A 172 -32.84 -28.99 -28.29
CA SER A 172 -33.55 -28.27 -27.22
C SER A 172 -32.79 -28.32 -25.89
N ALA A 173 -32.20 -29.47 -25.55
CA ALA A 173 -31.37 -29.61 -24.35
C ALA A 173 -30.11 -28.72 -24.43
N MET A 174 -29.47 -28.65 -25.60
CA MET A 174 -28.35 -27.74 -25.84
C MET A 174 -28.78 -26.27 -25.74
N GLY A 175 -29.95 -25.91 -26.28
CA GLY A 175 -30.48 -24.53 -26.24
C GLY A 175 -30.61 -23.98 -24.81
N ALA A 176 -30.92 -24.82 -23.83
CA ALA A 176 -30.99 -24.43 -22.42
C ALA A 176 -29.62 -24.09 -21.79
N GLU A 177 -28.51 -24.55 -22.37
CA GLU A 177 -27.15 -24.32 -21.88
C GLU A 177 -26.44 -23.17 -22.64
N VAL A 178 -26.98 -22.71 -23.78
CA VAL A 178 -26.35 -21.72 -24.66
C VAL A 178 -26.65 -20.29 -24.20
N ASN A 179 -25.61 -19.47 -24.02
CA ASN A 179 -25.70 -18.05 -23.66
C ASN A 179 -25.42 -17.10 -24.84
N ASP A 180 -25.51 -17.60 -26.08
CA ASP A 180 -25.36 -16.82 -27.32
C ASP A 180 -26.73 -16.68 -27.98
N SER A 181 -27.20 -15.43 -28.15
CA SER A 181 -28.55 -15.14 -28.63
C SER A 181 -28.79 -15.57 -30.08
N GLU A 182 -27.77 -15.50 -30.94
CA GLU A 182 -27.88 -15.92 -32.33
C GLU A 182 -27.95 -17.45 -32.42
N ILE A 183 -27.05 -18.15 -31.72
CA ILE A 183 -27.07 -19.62 -31.66
C ILE A 183 -28.39 -20.11 -31.06
N SER A 184 -28.89 -19.48 -29.98
CA SER A 184 -30.16 -19.82 -29.35
C SER A 184 -31.34 -19.69 -30.33
N GLN A 185 -31.43 -18.58 -31.07
CA GLN A 185 -32.47 -18.40 -32.10
C GLN A 185 -32.37 -19.43 -33.23
N GLN A 186 -31.15 -19.82 -33.62
CA GLN A 186 -30.93 -20.83 -34.65
C GLN A 186 -31.29 -22.25 -34.17
N ILE A 187 -31.10 -22.55 -32.89
CA ILE A 187 -31.56 -23.79 -32.26
C ILE A 187 -33.09 -23.85 -32.32
N ASP A 188 -33.79 -22.81 -31.87
CA ASP A 188 -35.25 -22.76 -31.85
C ASP A 188 -35.83 -22.93 -33.26
N ALA A 189 -35.29 -22.21 -34.25
CA ALA A 189 -35.68 -22.34 -35.65
C ALA A 189 -35.47 -23.77 -36.20
N THR A 190 -34.40 -24.44 -35.76
CA THR A 190 -34.12 -25.83 -36.16
C THR A 190 -35.12 -26.79 -35.52
N VAL A 191 -35.42 -26.62 -34.23
CA VAL A 191 -36.41 -27.43 -33.50
C VAL A 191 -37.81 -27.26 -34.09
N ASP A 192 -38.24 -26.04 -34.39
CA ASP A 192 -39.52 -25.76 -35.04
C ASP A 192 -39.66 -26.43 -36.42
N ALA A 193 -38.56 -26.45 -37.19
CA ALA A 193 -38.52 -27.14 -38.48
C ALA A 193 -38.60 -28.68 -38.33
N ILE A 194 -37.98 -29.24 -37.28
CA ILE A 194 -38.08 -30.66 -36.93
C ILE A 194 -39.52 -31.02 -36.53
N ASP A 195 -40.16 -30.21 -35.69
CA ASP A 195 -41.53 -30.43 -35.23
C ASP A 195 -42.55 -30.32 -36.36
N SER A 196 -42.29 -29.43 -37.32
CA SER A 196 -43.06 -29.35 -38.57
C SER A 196 -42.95 -30.63 -39.39
N ALA A 197 -41.77 -31.24 -39.47
CA ALA A 197 -41.56 -32.52 -40.15
C ALA A 197 -42.24 -33.68 -39.43
N ILE A 198 -42.20 -33.71 -38.09
CA ILE A 198 -42.92 -34.70 -37.28
C ILE A 198 -44.43 -34.57 -37.48
N SER A 199 -44.96 -33.35 -37.47
CA SER A 199 -46.39 -33.08 -37.67
C SER A 199 -46.89 -33.54 -39.04
N ALA A 200 -46.08 -33.37 -40.10
CA ALA A 200 -46.40 -33.87 -41.43
C ALA A 200 -46.48 -35.42 -41.49
N ILE A 201 -45.64 -36.11 -40.71
CA ILE A 201 -45.71 -37.57 -40.57
C ILE A 201 -46.99 -37.98 -39.84
N ASP A 202 -47.30 -37.31 -38.72
CA ASP A 202 -48.46 -37.64 -37.87
C ASP A 202 -49.80 -37.38 -38.57
N SER A 203 -49.86 -36.35 -39.41
CA SER A 203 -51.06 -36.06 -40.21
C SER A 203 -51.25 -36.99 -41.41
N GLY A 204 -50.32 -37.93 -41.66
CA GLY A 204 -50.33 -38.79 -42.84
C GLY A 204 -50.13 -38.02 -44.15
N ALA A 205 -49.32 -36.95 -44.14
CA ALA A 205 -49.07 -36.16 -45.34
C ALA A 205 -48.40 -37.00 -46.44
N ASN A 206 -48.51 -36.53 -47.69
CA ASN A 206 -47.88 -37.22 -48.81
C ASN A 206 -46.34 -37.19 -48.70
N LYS A 207 -45.68 -38.14 -49.39
CA LYS A 207 -44.22 -38.32 -49.38
C LYS A 207 -43.45 -37.03 -49.70
N GLY A 208 -43.91 -36.25 -50.67
CA GLY A 208 -43.26 -35.00 -51.07
C GLY A 208 -43.29 -33.95 -49.95
N THR A 209 -44.42 -33.81 -49.26
CA THR A 209 -44.56 -32.89 -48.12
C THR A 209 -43.63 -33.27 -46.98
N VAL A 210 -43.56 -34.55 -46.60
CA VAL A 210 -42.64 -35.04 -45.56
C VAL A 210 -41.19 -34.79 -45.94
N GLN A 211 -40.81 -35.09 -47.18
CA GLN A 211 -39.45 -34.86 -47.67
C GLN A 211 -39.06 -33.37 -47.67
N ASN A 212 -39.98 -32.49 -48.07
CA ASN A 212 -39.74 -31.05 -48.06
C ASN A 212 -39.56 -30.51 -46.63
N ALA A 213 -40.35 -31.01 -45.67
CA ALA A 213 -40.23 -30.62 -44.27
C ALA A 213 -38.91 -31.09 -43.64
N ILE A 214 -38.50 -32.33 -43.89
CA ILE A 214 -37.18 -32.84 -43.43
C ILE A 214 -36.04 -32.03 -44.08
N SER A 215 -36.16 -31.68 -45.37
CA SER A 215 -35.16 -30.85 -46.06
C SER A 215 -35.07 -29.43 -45.50
N ALA A 216 -36.18 -28.87 -45.00
CA ALA A 216 -36.16 -27.59 -44.29
C ALA A 216 -35.40 -27.69 -42.97
N ALA A 217 -35.67 -28.73 -42.17
CA ALA A 217 -34.94 -29.00 -40.92
C ALA A 217 -33.42 -29.19 -41.15
N ILE A 218 -33.03 -29.91 -42.21
CA ILE A 218 -31.61 -30.09 -42.59
C ILE A 218 -30.94 -28.74 -42.86
N ARG A 219 -31.61 -27.82 -43.57
CA ARG A 219 -31.05 -26.50 -43.90
C ARG A 219 -30.85 -25.63 -42.67
N GLU A 220 -31.83 -25.57 -41.76
CA GLU A 220 -31.66 -24.82 -40.50
C GLU A 220 -30.55 -25.41 -39.63
N CYS A 221 -30.50 -26.74 -39.51
CA CYS A 221 -29.45 -27.42 -38.74
C CYS A 221 -28.05 -27.22 -39.36
N GLN A 222 -27.94 -27.16 -40.69
CA GLN A 222 -26.70 -26.84 -41.39
C GLN A 222 -26.24 -25.40 -41.09
N ARG A 223 -27.15 -24.43 -41.11
CA ARG A 223 -26.87 -23.04 -40.75
C ARG A 223 -26.39 -22.93 -39.31
N LEU A 224 -27.08 -23.59 -38.37
CA LEU A 224 -26.67 -23.69 -36.96
C LEU A 224 -25.24 -24.25 -36.83
N THR A 225 -24.95 -25.36 -37.51
CA THR A 225 -23.62 -26.00 -37.46
C THR A 225 -22.53 -25.08 -37.97
N GLN A 226 -22.79 -24.33 -39.05
CA GLN A 226 -21.85 -23.36 -39.60
C GLN A 226 -21.56 -22.23 -38.60
N THR A 227 -22.60 -21.63 -38.03
CA THR A 227 -22.47 -20.56 -37.03
C THR A 227 -21.66 -21.03 -35.82
N ILE A 228 -21.99 -22.19 -35.25
CA ILE A 228 -21.24 -22.76 -34.10
C ILE A 228 -19.77 -22.99 -34.48
N THR A 229 -19.50 -23.49 -35.69
CA THR A 229 -18.12 -23.73 -36.16
C THR A 229 -17.33 -22.43 -36.30
N GLU A 230 -17.94 -21.39 -36.86
CA GLU A 230 -17.31 -20.07 -37.02
C GLU A 230 -17.02 -19.43 -35.66
N ARG A 231 -18.00 -19.42 -34.74
CA ARG A 231 -17.82 -18.91 -33.37
C ARG A 231 -16.73 -19.68 -32.60
N ALA A 232 -16.68 -21.00 -32.74
CA ALA A 232 -15.64 -21.81 -32.11
C ALA A 232 -14.25 -21.49 -32.68
N ARG A 233 -14.14 -21.27 -34.00
CA ARG A 233 -12.87 -20.91 -34.66
C ARG A 233 -12.39 -19.52 -34.22
N GLU A 234 -13.27 -18.52 -34.22
CA GLU A 234 -12.95 -17.16 -33.76
C GLU A 234 -12.45 -17.19 -32.31
N MET A 235 -13.18 -17.88 -31.43
CA MET A 235 -12.80 -18.02 -30.03
C MET A 235 -11.42 -18.67 -29.86
N ILE A 236 -11.13 -19.77 -30.57
CA ILE A 236 -9.82 -20.43 -30.50
C ILE A 236 -8.72 -19.53 -31.07
N GLY A 237 -8.98 -18.81 -32.16
CA GLY A 237 -8.04 -17.85 -32.75
C GLY A 237 -7.66 -16.74 -31.77
N ASP A 238 -8.65 -16.07 -31.19
CA ASP A 238 -8.48 -15.02 -30.18
C ASP A 238 -7.68 -15.53 -28.97
N MET A 239 -7.97 -16.76 -28.51
CA MET A 239 -7.25 -17.37 -27.39
C MET A 239 -5.76 -17.60 -27.70
N VAL A 240 -5.43 -18.06 -28.91
CA VAL A 240 -4.04 -18.29 -29.32
C VAL A 240 -3.28 -16.98 -29.45
N GLU A 241 -3.88 -15.97 -30.09
CA GLU A 241 -3.26 -14.66 -30.27
C GLU A 241 -3.01 -13.96 -28.93
N LYS A 242 -4.02 -13.92 -28.05
CA LYS A 242 -3.88 -13.35 -26.70
C LYS A 242 -2.75 -14.02 -25.92
N ARG A 243 -2.61 -15.35 -26.01
CA ARG A 243 -1.53 -16.08 -25.34
C ARG A 243 -0.15 -15.68 -25.83
N GLN A 244 0.02 -15.54 -27.15
CA GLN A 244 1.32 -15.15 -27.69
C GLN A 244 1.73 -13.76 -27.21
N ASN A 245 0.75 -12.83 -27.14
CA ASN A 245 0.97 -11.49 -26.61
C ASN A 245 1.31 -11.50 -25.11
N LEU A 246 0.61 -12.29 -24.30
CA LEU A 246 0.90 -12.43 -22.86
C LEU A 246 2.27 -13.05 -22.58
N ILE A 247 2.71 -14.02 -23.40
CA ILE A 247 4.04 -14.62 -23.27
C ILE A 247 5.13 -13.58 -23.61
N SER A 248 4.98 -12.87 -24.74
CA SER A 248 5.93 -11.84 -25.16
C SER A 248 6.04 -10.71 -24.12
N MET A 249 4.95 -10.38 -23.43
CA MET A 249 4.93 -9.37 -22.37
C MET A 249 5.71 -9.81 -21.12
N ALA A 250 5.61 -11.08 -20.72
CA ALA A 250 6.38 -11.55 -19.57
C ALA A 250 7.88 -11.61 -19.82
N GLU A 251 8.31 -11.70 -21.07
CA GLU A 251 9.73 -11.61 -21.42
C GLU A 251 10.30 -10.20 -21.19
N SER A 252 9.46 -9.15 -21.27
CA SER A 252 9.88 -7.77 -21.00
C SER A 252 9.92 -7.41 -19.51
N PHE A 253 9.33 -8.22 -18.63
CA PHE A 253 9.32 -7.94 -17.19
C PHE A 253 10.73 -7.84 -16.59
N HIS A 254 10.88 -6.93 -15.64
CA HIS A 254 12.05 -6.91 -14.76
C HIS A 254 11.94 -8.02 -13.71
N PRO A 255 13.05 -8.46 -13.09
CA PRO A 255 12.97 -9.38 -11.96
C PRO A 255 12.06 -8.83 -10.85
N ALA A 256 11.47 -9.70 -10.04
CA ALA A 256 10.58 -9.25 -8.96
C ALA A 256 11.33 -8.49 -7.86
N LEU A 257 12.59 -8.86 -7.59
CA LEU A 257 13.42 -8.29 -6.53
C LEU A 257 14.46 -7.32 -7.10
N LEU A 258 14.35 -6.06 -6.70
CA LEU A 258 15.45 -5.10 -6.77
C LEU A 258 16.30 -5.23 -5.50
N ALA A 259 17.36 -6.03 -5.59
CA ALA A 259 18.28 -6.22 -4.47
C ALA A 259 19.19 -5.00 -4.31
N PHE A 260 19.10 -4.33 -3.16
CA PHE A 260 19.87 -3.10 -2.89
C PHE A 260 21.38 -3.34 -2.83
N SER A 261 21.82 -4.55 -2.48
CA SER A 261 23.24 -4.94 -2.52
C SER A 261 23.83 -5.04 -3.93
N GLY A 262 22.98 -5.14 -4.95
CA GLY A 262 23.38 -5.11 -6.36
C GLY A 262 23.34 -3.71 -6.98
N CYS A 263 23.04 -2.67 -6.19
CA CYS A 263 22.90 -1.29 -6.62
C CYS A 263 24.04 -0.44 -6.04
N ARG A 264 24.26 0.76 -6.62
CA ARG A 264 25.07 1.81 -6.00
C ARG A 264 24.16 2.81 -5.30
N TRP A 265 24.54 3.19 -4.09
CA TRP A 265 23.85 4.19 -3.28
C TRP A 265 24.76 5.39 -3.07
N GLU A 266 24.19 6.58 -3.17
CA GLU A 266 24.88 7.83 -2.90
C GLU A 266 24.32 8.49 -1.64
N MET A 267 25.22 8.90 -0.77
CA MET A 267 24.86 9.63 0.44
C MET A 267 24.92 11.14 0.15
N GLY A 268 23.80 11.81 0.35
CA GLY A 268 23.76 13.27 0.35
C GLY A 268 24.46 13.89 1.55
N ASP A 269 24.68 15.20 1.50
CA ASP A 269 25.32 15.94 2.59
C ASP A 269 24.53 15.81 3.90
N VAL A 270 25.26 15.72 5.02
CA VAL A 270 24.68 15.80 6.36
C VAL A 270 24.35 17.25 6.65
N ARG A 271 23.05 17.57 6.66
CA ARG A 271 22.53 18.92 6.91
C ARG A 271 22.06 19.06 8.36
N PRO A 272 22.41 20.15 9.07
CA PRO A 272 21.85 20.43 10.39
C PRO A 272 20.37 20.81 10.29
N ILE A 273 19.60 20.38 11.29
CA ILE A 273 18.23 20.83 11.54
C ILE A 273 18.32 21.91 12.62
N THR A 274 18.02 23.16 12.28
CA THR A 274 18.24 24.31 13.17
C THR A 274 16.93 24.96 13.60
N ALA A 275 16.77 25.20 14.90
CA ALA A 275 15.74 26.03 15.51
C ALA A 275 16.31 27.39 15.95
N SER A 276 15.50 28.22 16.61
CA SER A 276 15.88 29.56 17.09
C SER A 276 17.01 29.57 18.12
N ASP A 277 17.21 28.47 18.83
CA ASP A 277 18.16 28.30 19.94
C ASP A 277 19.37 27.42 19.59
N GLY A 278 19.42 26.83 18.40
CA GLY A 278 20.57 26.06 17.92
C GLY A 278 20.21 24.89 17.00
N THR A 279 21.16 23.97 16.83
CA THR A 279 20.97 22.73 16.07
C THR A 279 20.23 21.70 16.92
N ILE A 280 19.02 21.35 16.51
CA ILE A 280 18.14 20.40 17.20
C ILE A 280 18.22 18.97 16.63
N GLY A 281 18.96 18.78 15.54
CA GLY A 281 19.12 17.49 14.88
C GLY A 281 19.93 17.58 13.59
N ILE A 282 19.94 16.50 12.82
CA ILE A 282 20.52 16.41 11.48
C ILE A 282 19.65 15.58 10.54
N ALA A 283 19.80 15.83 9.24
CA ALA A 283 19.19 15.03 8.20
C ALA A 283 20.19 14.71 7.08
N PHE A 284 19.97 13.61 6.37
CA PHE A 284 20.70 13.25 5.15
C PHE A 284 19.88 12.27 4.33
N ASN A 285 20.25 12.08 3.06
CA ASN A 285 19.56 11.17 2.16
C ASN A 285 20.50 10.05 1.71
N LEU A 286 19.96 8.85 1.52
CA LEU A 286 20.61 7.76 0.78
C LEU A 286 19.80 7.51 -0.47
N THR A 287 20.34 7.88 -1.63
CA THR A 287 19.65 7.79 -2.91
C THR A 287 20.23 6.64 -3.74
N LEU A 288 19.36 5.83 -4.33
CA LEU A 288 19.77 4.79 -5.28
C LEU A 288 20.29 5.49 -6.55
N ALA A 289 21.56 5.34 -6.86
CA ALA A 289 22.24 6.08 -7.92
C ALA A 289 22.54 5.26 -9.17
N ASP A 290 22.54 3.93 -9.06
CA ASP A 290 22.82 3.00 -10.17
C ASP A 290 22.17 1.65 -9.85
N ALA A 291 21.43 1.12 -10.80
CA ALA A 291 20.74 -0.15 -10.70
C ALA A 291 21.11 -1.07 -11.87
N PRO A 292 20.89 -2.40 -11.74
CA PRO A 292 20.95 -3.29 -12.90
C PRO A 292 20.03 -2.77 -14.02
N GLN A 293 20.42 -2.94 -15.28
CA GLN A 293 19.74 -2.36 -16.46
C GLN A 293 18.21 -2.50 -16.48
N LYS A 294 17.66 -3.62 -15.99
CA LYS A 294 16.19 -3.84 -15.94
C LYS A 294 15.47 -3.00 -14.87
N PHE A 295 16.20 -2.22 -14.09
CA PHE A 295 15.73 -1.38 -12.98
C PHE A 295 16.29 0.05 -13.08
N ASP A 296 16.74 0.48 -14.26
CA ASP A 296 17.24 1.85 -14.48
C ASP A 296 16.19 2.92 -14.09
N PHE A 297 14.90 2.62 -14.25
CA PHE A 297 13.79 3.45 -13.79
C PHE A 297 13.81 3.74 -12.27
N ALA A 298 14.49 2.92 -11.46
CA ALA A 298 14.58 3.10 -10.01
C ALA A 298 15.70 4.08 -9.59
N GLU A 299 16.62 4.42 -10.49
CA GLU A 299 17.73 5.35 -10.23
C GLU A 299 17.20 6.76 -9.96
N GLY A 300 17.61 7.36 -8.83
CA GLY A 300 17.10 8.64 -8.35
C GLY A 300 15.67 8.61 -7.79
N ASN A 301 14.93 7.53 -8.05
CA ASN A 301 13.53 7.37 -7.69
C ASN A 301 13.31 6.60 -6.39
N VAL A 302 14.33 5.88 -5.89
CA VAL A 302 14.30 5.24 -4.58
C VAL A 302 15.26 5.95 -3.62
N ASN A 303 14.74 6.43 -2.50
CA ASN A 303 15.50 7.19 -1.51
C ASN A 303 15.12 6.80 -0.08
N LEU A 304 16.10 6.85 0.82
CA LEU A 304 15.89 6.83 2.28
C LEU A 304 16.26 8.20 2.85
N SER A 305 15.27 8.93 3.34
CA SER A 305 15.45 10.23 4.00
C SER A 305 15.60 10.04 5.51
N VAL A 306 16.78 10.29 6.04
CA VAL A 306 17.11 10.03 7.45
C VAL A 306 17.05 11.33 8.24
N ARG A 307 16.41 11.31 9.42
CA ARG A 307 16.41 12.40 10.40
C ARG A 307 16.71 11.89 11.80
N ILE A 308 17.53 12.64 12.52
CA ILE A 308 17.96 12.35 13.90
C ILE A 308 17.81 13.63 14.71
N TYR A 309 17.17 13.55 15.87
CA TYR A 309 16.94 14.71 16.76
C TYR A 309 17.72 14.57 18.08
N ASN A 310 18.18 15.69 18.62
CA ASN A 310 18.87 15.75 19.92
C ASN A 310 17.91 15.86 21.10
N SER A 311 16.63 16.13 20.84
CA SER A 311 15.57 16.30 21.82
C SER A 311 14.31 15.62 21.30
N THR A 312 13.38 15.26 22.18
CA THR A 312 12.07 14.78 21.74
C THR A 312 11.35 15.86 20.93
N VAL A 313 10.83 15.51 19.76
CA VAL A 313 10.07 16.40 18.87
C VAL A 313 8.72 15.80 18.51
N ILE A 314 7.77 16.64 18.13
CA ILE A 314 6.54 16.22 17.46
C ILE A 314 6.74 16.47 15.97
N GLU A 315 6.78 15.41 15.15
CA GLU A 315 6.69 15.56 13.69
C GLU A 315 5.21 15.66 13.30
N THR A 316 4.88 16.70 12.53
CA THR A 316 3.56 16.90 11.93
C THR A 316 3.70 16.82 10.41
N VAL A 317 3.00 15.88 9.79
CA VAL A 317 2.92 15.72 8.33
C VAL A 317 1.53 16.13 7.89
N SER A 318 1.43 17.12 7.02
CA SER A 318 0.17 17.46 6.36
C SER A 318 0.07 16.62 5.09
N ALA A 319 -0.89 15.72 5.02
CA ALA A 319 -1.14 14.90 3.84
C ALA A 319 -2.63 14.70 3.57
N ALA A 320 -3.05 14.77 2.30
CA ALA A 320 -4.45 14.55 1.88
C ALA A 320 -5.47 15.47 2.60
N GLY A 321 -5.05 16.69 2.96
CA GLY A 321 -5.87 17.66 3.69
C GLY A 321 -6.01 17.39 5.19
N GLU A 322 -5.27 16.43 5.75
CA GLU A 322 -5.22 16.09 7.17
C GLU A 322 -3.81 16.28 7.76
N ASP A 323 -3.73 16.63 9.04
CA ASP A 323 -2.46 16.74 9.77
C ASP A 323 -2.24 15.51 10.66
N TYR A 324 -1.17 14.77 10.41
CA TYR A 324 -0.73 13.61 11.17
C TYR A 324 0.43 13.99 12.07
N SER A 325 0.26 13.89 13.39
CA SER A 325 1.32 14.27 14.35
C SER A 325 1.76 13.12 15.23
N TYR A 326 3.07 12.89 15.37
CA TYR A 326 3.61 11.84 16.23
C TYR A 326 4.88 12.30 16.96
N SER A 327 5.06 11.77 18.17
CA SER A 327 6.23 12.06 19.00
C SER A 327 7.42 11.17 18.62
N ILE A 328 8.58 11.78 18.48
CA ILE A 328 9.87 11.15 18.18
C ILE A 328 10.81 11.46 19.33
N ALA A 329 11.30 10.43 19.99
CA ALA A 329 12.25 10.59 21.08
C ALA A 329 13.64 10.98 20.56
N ALA A 330 14.47 11.63 21.38
CA ALA A 330 15.87 11.93 21.06
C ALA A 330 16.72 10.67 20.75
N GLY A 331 16.32 9.51 21.29
CA GLY A 331 16.90 8.20 20.98
C GLY A 331 16.27 7.47 19.79
N GLU A 332 15.53 8.19 18.91
CA GLU A 332 14.86 7.64 17.74
C GLU A 332 15.33 8.31 16.44
N ILE A 333 15.51 7.48 15.41
CA ILE A 333 16.00 7.83 14.08
C ILE A 333 14.86 7.56 13.10
N LYS A 334 14.41 8.60 12.40
CA LYS A 334 13.41 8.48 11.32
C LYS A 334 14.09 8.13 10.01
N ILE A 335 13.48 7.24 9.25
CA ILE A 335 13.95 6.80 7.94
C ILE A 335 12.74 6.77 7.02
N ASP A 336 12.52 7.80 6.21
CA ASP A 336 11.42 7.76 5.25
C ASP A 336 11.87 7.02 3.99
N LEU A 337 11.18 5.93 3.67
CA LEU A 337 11.25 5.30 2.36
C LEU A 337 10.43 6.14 1.38
N VAL A 338 11.09 6.61 0.32
CA VAL A 338 10.46 7.30 -0.80
C VAL A 338 10.68 6.48 -2.06
N VAL A 339 9.60 6.09 -2.74
CA VAL A 339 9.61 5.38 -4.02
C VAL A 339 8.79 6.17 -5.02
N LYS A 340 9.42 6.65 -6.09
CA LYS A 340 8.80 7.45 -7.14
C LYS A 340 8.63 6.63 -8.40
N ASP A 341 7.50 6.81 -9.07
CA ASP A 341 7.25 6.35 -10.44
C ASP A 341 7.73 4.92 -10.70
N TRP A 342 7.38 4.00 -9.79
CA TRP A 342 7.74 2.59 -9.90
C TRP A 342 7.16 2.02 -11.19
N ASP A 343 8.01 1.47 -12.06
CA ASP A 343 7.56 0.77 -13.27
C ASP A 343 7.07 -0.62 -12.86
N TRP A 344 5.79 -0.90 -13.04
CA TRP A 344 5.15 -2.12 -12.54
C TRP A 344 5.13 -3.20 -13.61
N ASN A 345 5.62 -4.40 -13.30
CA ASN A 345 5.39 -5.59 -14.13
C ASN A 345 3.89 -5.91 -14.21
N PHE A 346 3.19 -5.82 -13.08
CA PHE A 346 1.75 -6.04 -13.00
C PHE A 346 1.00 -4.72 -12.83
N ASP A 347 0.94 -3.86 -13.85
CA ASP A 347 0.02 -2.72 -13.79
C ASP A 347 -1.45 -3.16 -14.06
N PRO A 348 -2.46 -2.34 -13.72
CA PRO A 348 -3.86 -2.66 -14.00
C PRO A 348 -4.15 -2.95 -15.48
N ARG A 349 -3.39 -2.37 -16.41
CA ARG A 349 -3.54 -2.61 -17.86
C ARG A 349 -3.08 -4.03 -18.20
N THR A 350 -1.93 -4.44 -17.69
CA THR A 350 -1.33 -5.76 -17.86
C THR A 350 -2.20 -6.85 -17.26
N ILE A 351 -2.73 -6.63 -16.05
CA ILE A 351 -3.67 -7.55 -15.42
C ILE A 351 -4.96 -7.69 -16.22
N SER A 352 -5.48 -6.61 -16.79
CA SER A 352 -6.72 -6.66 -17.59
C SER A 352 -6.61 -7.60 -18.80
N LEU A 353 -5.40 -7.84 -19.32
CA LEU A 353 -5.15 -8.75 -20.44
C LEU A 353 -5.33 -10.22 -20.07
N LEU A 354 -5.20 -10.59 -18.78
CA LEU A 354 -5.48 -11.95 -18.31
C LEU A 354 -6.98 -12.28 -18.41
N ASN A 355 -7.86 -11.27 -18.42
CA ASN A 355 -9.32 -11.40 -18.57
C ASN A 355 -9.95 -12.49 -17.68
N THR A 356 -9.43 -12.65 -16.45
CA THR A 356 -9.91 -13.67 -15.51
C THR A 356 -11.05 -13.10 -14.66
N THR A 357 -12.30 -13.36 -15.04
CA THR A 357 -13.48 -12.93 -14.26
C THR A 357 -13.57 -13.56 -12.86
N SER A 358 -12.74 -14.57 -12.56
CA SER A 358 -12.79 -15.36 -11.33
C SER A 358 -11.56 -15.23 -10.43
N ILE A 359 -10.53 -14.48 -10.85
CA ILE A 359 -9.31 -14.28 -10.07
C ILE A 359 -9.08 -12.78 -9.94
N THR A 360 -9.07 -12.28 -8.71
CA THR A 360 -8.66 -10.91 -8.43
C THR A 360 -7.15 -10.90 -8.25
N ILE A 361 -6.46 -10.09 -9.04
CA ILE A 361 -5.02 -9.89 -8.94
C ILE A 361 -4.82 -8.42 -8.59
N THR A 362 -4.18 -8.17 -7.45
CA THR A 362 -3.84 -6.82 -7.01
C THR A 362 -2.32 -6.70 -6.95
N PRO A 363 -1.70 -5.77 -7.68
CA PRO A 363 -0.26 -5.54 -7.60
C PRO A 363 0.10 -4.95 -6.24
N ALA A 364 1.29 -5.27 -5.77
CA ALA A 364 1.81 -4.74 -4.52
C ALA A 364 3.34 -4.75 -4.50
N LEU A 365 3.91 -3.89 -3.68
CA LEU A 365 5.36 -3.74 -3.49
C LEU A 365 5.70 -4.03 -2.04
N ALA A 366 6.79 -4.74 -1.78
CA ALA A 366 7.24 -5.03 -0.42
C ALA A 366 8.67 -4.53 -0.20
N LEU A 367 8.88 -3.73 0.85
CA LEU A 367 10.21 -3.42 1.35
C LEU A 367 10.69 -4.56 2.24
N TRP A 368 11.77 -5.23 1.83
CA TRP A 368 12.43 -6.26 2.61
C TRP A 368 13.45 -5.65 3.56
N VAL A 369 13.24 -5.86 4.87
CA VAL A 369 14.11 -5.44 5.96
C VAL A 369 14.56 -6.67 6.77
N ASP A 370 15.87 -6.85 6.93
CA ASP A 370 16.41 -7.79 7.92
C ASP A 370 16.75 -7.03 9.21
N ALA A 371 16.26 -7.50 10.35
CA ALA A 371 16.53 -6.90 11.66
C ALA A 371 17.08 -7.94 12.66
N SER A 372 18.09 -7.53 13.43
CA SER A 372 18.69 -8.39 14.46
C SER A 372 19.36 -7.57 15.57
N SER A 373 19.73 -8.24 16.66
CA SER A 373 20.59 -7.71 17.73
C SER A 373 21.71 -8.69 18.01
N PHE A 374 22.87 -8.22 18.47
CA PHE A 374 24.02 -9.08 18.78
C PHE A 374 24.86 -8.48 19.91
N TYR A 375 25.58 -9.35 20.62
CA TYR A 375 26.55 -8.93 21.62
C TYR A 375 27.86 -8.56 20.95
N VAL A 376 28.48 -7.48 21.43
CA VAL A 376 29.77 -6.99 20.95
C VAL A 376 30.86 -7.51 21.88
N ASN A 377 31.59 -8.54 21.43
CA ASN A 377 32.74 -9.07 22.15
C ASN A 377 34.02 -8.31 21.73
N GLY A 378 34.19 -7.08 22.21
CA GLY A 378 35.33 -6.22 21.87
C GLY A 378 34.91 -4.77 21.65
N SER A 379 35.65 -4.05 20.81
CA SER A 379 35.26 -2.71 20.42
C SER A 379 34.14 -2.78 19.37
N VAL A 380 33.13 -1.93 19.48
CA VAL A 380 32.12 -1.75 18.41
C VAL A 380 32.80 -1.40 17.08
N SER A 381 33.97 -0.77 17.13
CA SER A 381 34.77 -0.47 15.94
C SER A 381 35.24 -1.70 15.16
N SER A 382 35.48 -2.85 15.83
CA SER A 382 35.90 -4.08 15.14
C SER A 382 34.75 -4.81 14.45
N LEU A 383 33.49 -4.44 14.73
CA LEU A 383 32.36 -4.94 13.94
C LEU A 383 32.46 -4.42 12.51
N PHE A 384 32.98 -3.20 12.32
CA PHE A 384 33.05 -2.55 11.01
C PHE A 384 34.06 -3.20 10.07
N ASP A 385 34.99 -4.02 10.57
CA ASP A 385 35.92 -4.75 9.71
C ASP A 385 35.27 -6.00 9.07
N ASP A 386 34.19 -6.53 9.66
CA ASP A 386 33.55 -7.83 9.30
C ASP A 386 32.06 -7.72 8.91
N LEU A 387 31.52 -6.51 8.77
CA LEU A 387 30.08 -6.22 8.78
C LEU A 387 29.31 -6.53 7.48
N ASP A 388 29.80 -7.45 6.65
CA ASP A 388 29.20 -7.65 5.32
C ASP A 388 27.87 -8.42 5.32
N ASP A 389 27.60 -9.29 6.30
CA ASP A 389 26.50 -10.27 6.16
C ASP A 389 25.60 -10.54 7.39
N VAL A 390 25.68 -9.82 8.52
CA VAL A 390 24.83 -10.08 9.72
C VAL A 390 24.83 -11.58 10.11
N LYS A 391 26.01 -12.23 10.04
CA LYS A 391 26.18 -13.65 10.35
C LYS A 391 26.39 -13.93 11.84
N ALA A 392 26.44 -12.88 12.66
CA ALA A 392 26.62 -13.00 14.10
C ALA A 392 25.41 -13.68 14.76
N GLN A 393 25.67 -14.41 15.85
CA GLN A 393 24.61 -15.00 16.66
C GLN A 393 23.77 -13.88 17.28
N ALA A 394 22.45 -14.04 17.25
CA ALA A 394 21.53 -13.07 17.84
C ALA A 394 21.77 -12.94 19.36
N ALA A 395 21.68 -11.72 19.89
CA ALA A 395 21.79 -11.44 21.32
C ALA A 395 20.61 -12.01 22.12
N SER A 396 19.47 -12.26 21.46
CA SER A 396 18.36 -13.02 22.03
C SER A 396 17.83 -14.03 21.01
N GLY A 397 17.34 -15.17 21.50
CA GLY A 397 16.60 -16.13 20.69
C GLY A 397 15.17 -15.70 20.38
N ASN A 398 14.68 -14.61 20.97
CA ASN A 398 13.32 -14.11 20.78
C ASN A 398 13.31 -12.61 20.46
N ILE A 399 12.30 -12.19 19.70
CA ILE A 399 11.98 -10.78 19.41
C ILE A 399 10.51 -10.55 19.78
N VAL A 400 10.19 -9.40 20.35
CA VAL A 400 8.80 -9.06 20.71
C VAL A 400 8.26 -8.06 19.70
N PHE A 401 7.15 -8.41 19.06
CA PHE A 401 6.37 -7.51 18.24
C PHE A 401 5.21 -6.95 19.07
N SER A 402 5.02 -5.63 19.08
CA SER A 402 4.00 -4.94 19.85
C SER A 402 3.22 -3.97 18.98
N ALA A 403 1.89 -4.00 19.07
CA ALA A 403 0.98 -3.00 18.50
C ALA A 403 -0.31 -2.93 19.32
N ASP A 404 -0.85 -1.74 19.55
CA ASP A 404 -2.10 -1.52 20.32
C ASP A 404 -2.14 -2.30 21.65
N ASP A 405 -1.05 -2.25 22.42
CA ASP A 405 -0.85 -2.98 23.70
C ASP A 405 -0.89 -4.53 23.60
N ALA A 406 -1.02 -5.08 22.38
CA ALA A 406 -0.87 -6.50 22.12
C ALA A 406 0.57 -6.85 21.79
N ASN A 407 1.12 -7.86 22.47
CA ASN A 407 2.47 -8.38 22.23
C ASN A 407 2.40 -9.78 21.60
N ALA A 408 3.27 -10.04 20.64
CA ALA A 408 3.54 -11.35 20.07
C ALA A 408 5.04 -11.63 20.13
N THR A 409 5.43 -12.78 20.66
CA THR A 409 6.84 -13.18 20.74
C THR A 409 7.19 -14.08 19.55
N LEU A 410 8.24 -13.69 18.82
CA LEU A 410 8.79 -14.40 17.68
C LEU A 410 10.05 -15.14 18.11
N ASN A 411 10.12 -16.44 17.82
CA ASN A 411 11.30 -17.25 18.13
C ASN A 411 12.23 -17.30 16.92
N LEU A 412 13.40 -16.68 17.05
CA LEU A 412 14.40 -16.59 15.99
C LEU A 412 15.12 -17.90 15.70
N GLN A 413 15.15 -18.86 16.63
CA GLN A 413 15.82 -20.15 16.43
C GLN A 413 15.09 -21.03 15.40
N ARG A 414 13.88 -20.66 15.00
CA ARG A 414 13.18 -21.30 13.88
C ARG A 414 13.61 -20.68 12.56
N GLN A 415 13.63 -21.53 11.54
CA GLN A 415 13.71 -21.10 10.14
C GLN A 415 12.37 -21.39 9.48
N ASP A 416 11.66 -20.32 9.14
CA ASP A 416 10.40 -20.43 8.43
C ASP A 416 10.66 -20.59 6.92
N GLN A 417 9.83 -21.40 6.25
CA GLN A 417 9.92 -21.59 4.79
C GLN A 417 9.10 -20.55 4.02
N ASP A 418 7.98 -20.10 4.60
CA ASP A 418 7.04 -19.16 3.99
C ASP A 418 6.70 -18.01 4.94
N ALA A 419 6.49 -16.82 4.36
CA ALA A 419 6.24 -15.62 5.14
C ALA A 419 4.91 -15.73 5.89
N ASN A 420 4.97 -15.48 7.20
CA ASN A 420 3.80 -15.47 8.06
C ASN A 420 3.23 -14.05 8.10
N GLY A 421 1.90 -13.93 7.96
CA GLY A 421 1.22 -12.67 8.23
C GLY A 421 1.30 -12.32 9.72
N LEU A 422 1.57 -11.06 10.05
CA LEU A 422 1.49 -10.60 11.45
C LEU A 422 0.03 -10.58 11.88
N GLY A 423 -0.37 -11.63 12.60
CA GLY A 423 -1.73 -11.87 13.08
C GLY A 423 -2.14 -11.00 14.26
N LEU A 424 -1.95 -9.68 14.18
CA LEU A 424 -2.67 -8.76 15.06
C LEU A 424 -4.15 -8.81 14.67
N HIS A 425 -5.07 -8.68 15.62
CA HIS A 425 -6.52 -8.75 15.42
C HIS A 425 -7.10 -7.58 14.60
N LEU A 426 -6.54 -7.29 13.43
CA LEU A 426 -7.10 -6.40 12.40
C LEU A 426 -7.92 -7.18 11.34
N LYS A 427 -8.00 -8.52 11.46
CA LYS A 427 -8.70 -9.45 10.54
C LYS A 427 -10.24 -9.34 10.51
N VAL A 428 -10.86 -8.27 11.02
CA VAL A 428 -12.33 -8.06 10.90
C VAL A 428 -12.69 -6.79 10.09
N ALA A 429 -11.74 -5.95 9.69
CA ALA A 429 -12.05 -4.74 8.90
C ALA A 429 -11.88 -4.89 7.37
N GLN A 430 -11.64 -6.09 6.84
CA GLN A 430 -11.58 -6.33 5.38
C GLN A 430 -12.97 -6.47 4.71
N LYS A 431 -14.07 -6.21 5.43
CA LYS A 431 -15.39 -6.00 4.84
C LYS A 431 -16.03 -4.75 5.45
N SER A 432 -16.17 -3.70 4.63
CA SER A 432 -17.06 -2.56 4.86
C SER A 432 -16.78 -1.72 6.12
N ILE A 433 -15.87 -0.74 6.03
CA ILE A 433 -16.04 0.54 6.76
C ILE A 433 -15.61 1.67 5.84
N ALA A 434 -16.58 2.28 5.16
CA ALA A 434 -16.42 3.61 4.59
C ALA A 434 -16.18 4.60 5.73
N GLY A 435 -15.13 5.42 5.58
CA GLY A 435 -14.94 6.72 6.23
C GLY A 435 -15.43 6.86 7.66
N ARG A 436 -14.56 6.53 8.62
CA ARG A 436 -14.39 7.29 9.86
C ARG A 436 -13.07 6.91 10.52
N LEU A 437 -12.04 7.72 10.26
CA LEU A 437 -10.92 7.86 11.17
C LEU A 437 -11.44 8.09 12.59
N MET A 438 -10.88 7.40 13.56
CA MET A 438 -10.47 8.04 14.79
C MET A 438 -9.02 7.64 15.04
N LYS A 439 -8.16 8.65 15.21
CA LYS A 439 -6.88 8.62 15.95
C LYS A 439 -6.18 7.26 16.00
N PHE A 440 -5.17 7.10 15.15
CA PHE A 440 -4.08 6.12 15.21
C PHE A 440 -4.49 4.66 15.46
N PRO A 441 -4.40 3.75 14.47
CA PRO A 441 -3.90 2.43 14.84
C PRO A 441 -2.49 2.64 15.39
N ALA A 442 -2.17 2.16 16.60
CA ALA A 442 -0.88 2.44 17.20
C ALA A 442 0.26 1.94 16.30
N PRO A 443 1.39 2.66 16.24
CA PRO A 443 2.53 2.23 15.46
C PRO A 443 2.95 0.82 15.86
N ALA A 444 3.22 -0.01 14.86
CA ALA A 444 3.76 -1.34 15.06
C ALA A 444 5.23 -1.22 15.42
N LYS A 445 5.64 -1.88 16.50
CA LYS A 445 7.02 -1.83 17.03
C LYS A 445 7.57 -3.24 17.21
N LEU A 446 8.71 -3.49 16.59
CA LEU A 446 9.51 -4.69 16.72
C LEU A 446 10.65 -4.40 17.70
N ARG A 447 10.58 -4.97 18.90
CA ARG A 447 11.61 -4.90 19.94
C ARG A 447 12.63 -6.00 19.73
N LEU A 448 13.89 -5.63 19.50
CA LEU A 448 15.00 -6.55 19.20
C LEU A 448 15.59 -7.18 20.48
N THR A 449 14.80 -7.21 21.56
CA THR A 449 15.13 -7.68 22.90
C THR A 449 13.93 -8.38 23.54
N GLU A 450 14.14 -9.02 24.69
CA GLU A 450 13.11 -9.74 25.43
C GLU A 450 12.18 -8.78 26.20
N GLU A 451 10.97 -9.26 26.51
CA GLU A 451 9.97 -8.49 27.24
C GLU A 451 10.52 -7.98 28.59
N GLY A 452 10.33 -6.69 28.87
CA GLY A 452 10.79 -6.05 30.12
C GLY A 452 12.26 -5.57 30.11
N THR A 453 12.99 -5.72 29.01
CA THR A 453 14.32 -5.12 28.84
C THR A 453 14.26 -3.90 27.92
N LEU A 454 14.85 -2.77 28.34
CA LEU A 454 15.02 -1.59 27.47
C LEU A 454 15.90 -2.01 26.29
N GLY A 455 15.32 -1.99 25.09
CA GLY A 455 15.94 -2.56 23.91
C GLY A 455 15.92 -1.64 22.71
N GLY A 456 16.78 -1.94 21.74
CA GLY A 456 16.68 -1.39 20.40
C GLY A 456 15.39 -1.85 19.73
N PHE A 457 14.79 -0.99 18.92
CA PHE A 457 13.56 -1.28 18.21
C PHE A 457 13.62 -0.85 16.74
N PHE A 458 12.77 -1.48 15.93
CA PHE A 458 12.33 -0.99 14.64
C PHE A 458 10.83 -0.73 14.70
N LYS A 459 10.36 0.44 14.28
CA LYS A 459 8.96 0.87 14.38
C LYS A 459 8.49 1.42 13.04
N PHE A 460 7.26 1.12 12.66
CA PHE A 460 6.63 1.65 11.45
C PHE A 460 5.15 1.95 11.71
N VAL A 461 4.56 2.80 10.88
CA VAL A 461 3.13 3.11 10.95
C VAL A 461 2.38 2.30 9.88
N PRO A 462 1.11 1.94 10.11
CA PRO A 462 0.36 1.10 9.17
C PRO A 462 -0.22 1.90 7.99
N THR A 463 0.36 3.05 7.66
CA THR A 463 -0.16 3.97 6.63
C THR A 463 1.01 4.58 5.86
N ALA A 464 0.90 4.64 4.54
CA ALA A 464 1.83 5.39 3.70
C ALA A 464 1.07 6.49 2.95
N ILE A 465 1.79 7.53 2.55
CA ILE A 465 1.26 8.63 1.74
C ILE A 465 1.59 8.33 0.28
N VAL A 466 0.60 8.52 -0.59
CA VAL A 466 0.77 8.45 -2.04
C VAL A 466 0.43 9.81 -2.64
N THR A 467 1.42 10.43 -3.28
CA THR A 467 1.27 11.66 -4.06
C THR A 467 1.20 11.29 -5.53
N ASN A 468 0.07 11.55 -6.19
CA ASN A 468 -0.10 11.25 -7.61
C ASN A 468 0.65 12.26 -8.51
N GLU A 469 0.68 12.01 -9.81
CA GLU A 469 1.34 12.89 -10.80
C GLU A 469 0.81 14.34 -10.82
N THR A 470 -0.43 14.57 -10.35
CA THR A 470 -1.03 15.91 -10.27
C THR A 470 -0.73 16.63 -8.94
N GLY A 471 0.00 15.99 -8.03
CA GLY A 471 0.32 16.49 -6.69
C GLY A 471 -0.80 16.30 -5.67
N GLU A 472 -1.85 15.52 -5.99
CA GLU A 472 -2.89 15.18 -5.03
C GLU A 472 -2.42 14.02 -4.16
N GLU A 473 -2.56 14.19 -2.85
CA GLU A 473 -2.13 13.24 -1.85
C GLU A 473 -3.30 12.38 -1.38
N SER A 474 -3.01 11.10 -1.15
CA SER A 474 -3.92 10.12 -0.57
C SER A 474 -3.16 9.23 0.41
N THR A 475 -3.87 8.42 1.19
CA THR A 475 -3.25 7.47 2.10
C THR A 475 -3.59 6.03 1.71
N VAL A 476 -2.63 5.13 1.92
CA VAL A 476 -2.78 3.70 1.66
C VAL A 476 -2.38 2.89 2.88
N ASN A 477 -3.03 1.74 3.07
CA ASN A 477 -2.73 0.85 4.19
C ASN A 477 -1.43 0.09 3.96
N VAL A 478 -0.54 0.12 4.95
CA VAL A 478 0.70 -0.68 4.97
C VAL A 478 0.45 -1.93 5.81
N THR A 479 0.72 -3.09 5.24
CA THR A 479 0.69 -4.35 5.99
C THR A 479 2.10 -4.89 6.18
N ALA A 480 2.26 -5.90 7.02
CA ALA A 480 3.58 -6.50 7.25
C ALA A 480 3.51 -8.03 7.36
N ALA A 481 4.48 -8.68 6.74
CA ALA A 481 4.74 -10.11 6.85
C ALA A 481 6.16 -10.34 7.37
N TYR A 482 6.44 -11.52 7.95
CA TYR A 482 7.75 -11.82 8.51
C TYR A 482 8.17 -13.28 8.34
N LEU A 483 9.48 -13.51 8.48
CA LEU A 483 10.11 -14.83 8.53
C LEU A 483 11.15 -14.84 9.65
N SER A 484 11.10 -15.88 10.49
CA SER A 484 12.20 -16.19 11.41
C SER A 484 13.33 -16.85 10.61
N ALA A 485 14.56 -16.37 10.75
CA ALA A 485 15.69 -16.79 9.93
C ALA A 485 16.92 -17.20 10.78
N GLY A 486 16.71 -17.97 11.86
CA GLY A 486 17.76 -18.54 12.69
C GLY A 486 18.42 -17.55 13.67
N ASN A 487 18.83 -16.38 13.18
CA ASN A 487 19.53 -15.33 13.96
C ASN A 487 19.05 -13.90 13.67
N HIS A 488 18.06 -13.74 12.80
CA HIS A 488 17.45 -12.46 12.47
C HIS A 488 15.99 -12.68 12.10
N VAL A 489 15.22 -11.60 12.07
CA VAL A 489 13.89 -11.60 11.48
C VAL A 489 13.95 -10.89 10.14
N LYS A 490 13.36 -11.51 9.12
CA LYS A 490 13.08 -10.84 7.85
C LYS A 490 11.68 -10.30 7.94
N MET A 491 11.51 -9.05 7.56
CA MET A 491 10.23 -8.37 7.54
C MET A 491 9.99 -7.78 6.17
N TYR A 492 8.73 -7.84 5.74
CA TYR A 492 8.26 -7.33 4.47
C TYR A 492 7.18 -6.30 4.77
N LEU A 493 7.50 -5.01 4.61
CA LEU A 493 6.51 -3.93 4.70
C LEU A 493 5.85 -3.81 3.34
N CYS A 494 4.55 -4.07 3.29
CA CYS A 494 3.81 -4.32 2.06
C CYS A 494 2.90 -3.13 1.75
N TYR A 495 3.06 -2.59 0.55
CA TYR A 495 2.39 -1.44 -0.01
C TYR A 495 1.47 -1.90 -1.15
N PRO A 496 0.20 -1.48 -1.19
CA PRO A 496 -0.65 -1.76 -2.34
C PRO A 496 -0.15 -1.00 -3.57
N TYR A 497 -0.67 -1.35 -4.74
CA TYR A 497 -0.44 -0.59 -5.98
C TYR A 497 -0.65 0.92 -5.78
N PHE A 498 0.29 1.69 -6.30
CA PHE A 498 0.25 3.16 -6.30
C PHE A 498 0.75 3.69 -7.64
N ASN A 499 0.34 4.92 -7.98
CA ASN A 499 0.88 5.68 -9.10
C ASN A 499 1.43 7.01 -8.60
N GLY A 500 2.62 7.41 -9.07
CA GLY A 500 3.36 8.56 -8.56
C GLY A 500 4.32 8.19 -7.42
N THR A 501 4.34 8.96 -6.34
CA THR A 501 5.30 8.84 -5.24
C THR A 501 4.67 8.22 -4.00
N LEU A 502 5.25 7.13 -3.49
CA LEU A 502 4.97 6.54 -2.20
C LEU A 502 5.99 7.03 -1.16
N THR A 503 5.50 7.52 -0.02
CA THR A 503 6.31 7.88 1.15
C THR A 503 5.82 7.13 2.39
N HIS A 504 6.73 6.44 3.07
CA HIS A 504 6.45 5.71 4.31
C HIS A 504 7.56 5.96 5.33
N ASP A 505 7.25 6.02 6.62
CA ASP A 505 8.10 6.61 7.66
C ASP A 505 8.53 5.62 8.78
N PRO A 506 9.22 4.51 8.46
CA PRO A 506 9.80 3.67 9.48
C PRO A 506 10.85 4.42 10.32
N SER A 507 11.18 3.82 11.45
CA SER A 507 12.09 4.39 12.44
C SER A 507 12.80 3.29 13.20
N LEU A 508 13.97 3.62 13.74
CA LEU A 508 14.73 2.75 14.61
C LEU A 508 15.21 3.55 15.82
N GLY A 509 15.50 2.89 16.92
CA GLY A 509 15.91 3.62 18.12
C GLY A 509 16.18 2.71 19.30
N VAL A 510 16.37 3.31 20.46
CA VAL A 510 16.52 2.64 21.75
C VAL A 510 15.37 3.04 22.67
N GLU A 511 14.84 2.10 23.43
CA GLU A 511 13.77 2.41 24.38
C GLU A 511 14.24 3.38 25.47
N LYS A 512 13.48 4.45 25.66
CA LYS A 512 13.69 5.47 26.69
C LYS A 512 12.36 5.82 27.35
N ALA A 513 12.42 6.32 28.58
CA ALA A 513 11.26 6.96 29.20
C ALA A 513 10.79 8.14 28.35
N ALA A 514 9.48 8.37 28.31
CA ALA A 514 8.91 9.45 27.51
C ALA A 514 9.35 10.81 28.07
N ASP A 515 10.18 11.53 27.32
CA ASP A 515 10.53 12.92 27.60
C ASP A 515 9.49 13.87 26.98
N SER A 516 9.32 15.06 27.56
CA SER A 516 8.45 16.09 26.98
C SER A 516 9.04 16.59 25.66
N ALA A 517 8.19 16.75 24.64
CA ALA A 517 8.64 17.31 23.37
C ALA A 517 9.06 18.78 23.55
N ALA A 518 10.21 19.13 22.96
CA ALA A 518 10.76 20.49 22.96
C ALA A 518 10.39 21.26 21.71
N TYR A 519 10.12 20.58 20.59
CA TYR A 519 9.82 21.23 19.31
C TYR A 519 8.68 20.52 18.55
N VAL A 520 7.99 21.27 17.70
CA VAL A 520 7.13 20.78 16.62
C VAL A 520 7.84 20.98 15.30
N VAL A 521 8.01 19.92 14.52
CA VAL A 521 8.64 19.93 13.19
C VAL A 521 7.57 19.59 12.16
N THR A 522 7.26 20.53 11.28
CA THR A 522 6.29 20.33 10.20
C THR A 522 7.02 19.84 8.96
N LEU A 523 6.53 18.74 8.37
CA LEU A 523 7.05 18.13 7.17
C LEU A 523 6.04 18.24 6.01
N SER A 524 6.57 18.32 4.79
CA SER A 524 5.84 18.15 3.53
C SER A 524 6.37 16.90 2.84
N ALA A 525 5.46 16.11 2.25
CA ALA A 525 5.79 14.86 1.54
C ALA A 525 6.86 15.06 0.45
N ASP A 526 6.84 16.22 -0.23
CA ASP A 526 7.71 16.49 -1.38
C ASP A 526 8.95 17.34 -1.02
N SER A 527 8.87 18.13 0.05
CA SER A 527 9.84 19.19 0.36
C SER A 527 10.69 18.94 1.61
N GLY A 528 10.36 17.92 2.41
CA GLY A 528 11.01 17.68 3.70
C GLY A 528 10.54 18.68 4.77
N ILE A 529 11.47 19.18 5.59
CA ILE A 529 11.14 20.09 6.71
C ILE A 529 10.66 21.44 6.20
N VAL A 530 9.44 21.83 6.59
CA VAL A 530 8.76 23.08 6.22
C VAL A 530 8.91 24.14 7.30
N SER A 531 8.71 23.77 8.56
CA SER A 531 8.83 24.69 9.69
C SER A 531 9.20 23.98 10.99
N ILE A 532 9.81 24.72 11.91
CA ILE A 532 10.18 24.27 13.25
C ILE A 532 9.68 25.29 14.26
N GLN A 533 8.98 24.83 15.30
CA GLN A 533 8.43 25.67 16.37
C GLN A 533 8.86 25.13 17.75
N GLU A 534 9.43 25.99 18.59
CA GLU A 534 9.76 25.65 19.98
C GLU A 534 8.49 25.58 20.85
N ILE A 535 8.40 24.55 21.70
CA ILE A 535 7.33 24.36 22.67
C ILE A 535 7.72 25.11 23.96
N PRO A 536 6.97 26.15 24.37
CA PRO A 536 7.33 26.94 25.54
C PRO A 536 7.40 26.09 26.82
N THR A 537 8.54 26.13 27.51
CA THR A 537 8.79 25.38 28.76
C THR A 537 7.95 25.87 29.95
N THR A 538 7.33 27.04 29.85
CA THR A 538 6.34 27.55 30.81
C THR A 538 4.94 27.60 30.19
N PRO A 539 3.90 27.03 30.82
CA PRO A 539 2.53 27.23 30.38
C PRO A 539 2.19 28.72 30.36
N ALA A 540 1.59 29.21 29.26
CA ALA A 540 1.20 30.62 29.09
C ALA A 540 0.21 31.15 30.17
N TRP A 541 -0.22 30.29 31.10
CA TRP A 541 -0.96 30.63 32.30
C TRP A 541 -0.21 31.62 33.22
N GLY A 542 1.13 31.70 33.15
CA GLY A 542 1.89 32.74 33.89
C GLY A 542 1.55 34.18 33.47
N ARG A 543 1.06 34.40 32.24
CA ARG A 543 0.59 35.72 31.77
C ARG A 543 -0.84 36.05 32.21
N SER A 544 -1.60 35.07 32.70
CA SER A 544 -2.95 35.31 33.22
C SER A 544 -2.93 36.15 34.49
N ASN A 545 -1.92 36.01 35.36
CA ASN A 545 -1.84 36.80 36.60
C ASN A 545 -1.61 38.28 36.34
N GLU A 546 -0.84 38.64 35.30
CA GLU A 546 -0.67 40.04 34.89
C GLU A 546 -1.93 40.60 34.21
N LEU A 547 -2.65 39.78 33.42
CA LEU A 547 -3.96 40.13 32.88
C LEU A 547 -5.05 40.25 33.97
N PHE A 548 -5.01 39.43 35.03
CA PHE A 548 -5.89 39.51 36.20
C PHE A 548 -5.57 40.71 37.09
N LEU A 549 -4.30 41.06 37.26
CA LEU A 549 -3.87 42.28 37.96
C LEU A 549 -4.23 43.54 37.17
N ALA A 550 -4.04 43.54 35.85
CA ALA A 550 -4.44 44.64 34.97
C ALA A 550 -5.97 44.81 34.92
N SER A 551 -6.73 43.72 34.81
CA SER A 551 -8.21 43.78 34.85
C SER A 551 -8.75 44.13 36.24
N GLY A 552 -8.07 43.71 37.33
CA GLY A 552 -8.37 44.15 38.69
C GLY A 552 -8.14 45.66 38.90
N LEU A 553 -7.05 46.21 38.37
CA LEU A 553 -6.77 47.66 38.41
C LEU A 553 -7.80 48.47 37.60
N VAL A 554 -8.20 47.96 36.43
CA VAL A 554 -9.25 48.60 35.61
C VAL A 554 -10.61 48.55 36.32
N LEU A 555 -10.95 47.45 36.99
CA LEU A 555 -12.19 47.33 37.76
C LEU A 555 -12.20 48.27 38.97
N VAL A 556 -11.08 48.37 39.70
CA VAL A 556 -10.94 49.31 40.84
C VAL A 556 -10.99 50.76 40.38
N ALA A 557 -10.36 51.09 39.25
CA ALA A 557 -10.45 52.42 38.64
C ALA A 557 -11.88 52.74 38.18
N ALA A 558 -12.59 51.79 37.57
CA ALA A 558 -13.98 51.95 37.14
C ALA A 558 -14.93 52.11 38.34
N ILE A 559 -14.76 51.32 39.40
CA ILE A 559 -15.52 51.47 40.66
C ILE A 559 -15.21 52.80 41.32
N GLY A 560 -13.94 53.22 41.33
CA GLY A 560 -13.51 54.53 41.82
C GLY A 560 -14.16 55.68 41.05
N LEU A 561 -14.21 55.59 39.72
CA LEU A 561 -14.86 56.57 38.85
C LEU A 561 -16.37 56.63 39.11
N ILE A 562 -17.04 55.46 39.19
CA ILE A 562 -18.47 55.36 39.47
C ILE A 562 -18.80 55.95 40.85
N LEU A 563 -17.97 55.72 41.87
CA LEU A 563 -18.14 56.28 43.20
C LEU A 563 -17.86 57.80 43.25
N LEU A 564 -16.93 58.30 42.43
CA LEU A 564 -16.66 59.73 42.26
C LEU A 564 -17.86 60.44 41.60
N PHE A 565 -18.43 59.86 40.55
CA PHE A 565 -19.64 60.36 39.90
C PHE A 565 -20.89 60.25 40.80
N ARG A 566 -20.95 59.26 41.69
CA ARG A 566 -22.03 59.14 42.68
C ARG A 566 -21.93 60.14 43.84
N ARG A 567 -20.72 60.60 44.19
CA ARG A 567 -20.50 61.58 45.28
C ARG A 567 -20.64 63.03 44.84
N HIS A 568 -20.58 63.34 43.55
CA HIS A 568 -20.82 64.68 43.00
C HIS A 568 -21.82 64.66 41.83
N PRO A 569 -23.14 64.60 42.10
CA PRO A 569 -24.16 64.71 41.04
C PRO A 569 -24.33 66.14 40.48
N ALA A 570 -23.42 67.07 40.77
CA ALA A 570 -23.50 68.47 40.34
C ALA A 570 -22.12 68.98 39.89
N ALA A 571 -21.66 68.48 38.74
CA ALA A 571 -20.70 69.13 37.85
C ALA A 571 -20.74 68.43 36.49
N VAL A 572 -21.83 68.64 35.75
CA VAL A 572 -21.85 68.67 34.28
C VAL A 572 -22.07 70.11 33.89
#